data_AF-A0A7S2XE55-F1
#
_entry.id   AF-A0A7S2XE55-F1
#
_cell.length_a   1.000
_cell.length_b   1.000
_cell.length_c   1.000
_cell.angle_alpha   90.00
_cell.angle_beta   90.00
_cell.angle_gamma   90.00
#
_symmetry.space_group_name_H-M   'P 1'
#
loop_
_entity.id
_entity.type
_entity.pdbx_description
1 polymer ?
#
loop_
_entity_poly.entity_id
_entity_poly.type
_entity_poly.pdbx_seq_one_letter_code
_entity_poly.pdbx_strand_id
1 'polypeptide(L)'
;SNAWRVPLEGYLDEFCLVFDKSSENKLHYTQLHKEYCDMMEWLMESSLSEIEVSGEEFVSVLKTAKEDQKKKDMWKAIDEILLMDEFEWFKKTMIQRQEKLLSEANLLLLKRTRSSTPRIQPKDNTNTSEDKNNTEAAAAAAAPTRVVF
;
A
#
# COMPACT_ATOMS: atom_id res chain seq x y z
N SER A 1 -15.99 -19.42 -7.60
CA SER A 1 -16.35 -18.36 -6.63
C SER A 1 -15.09 -17.95 -5.90
N ASN A 2 -14.81 -16.65 -5.74
CA ASN A 2 -13.65 -16.13 -4.99
C ASN A 2 -13.97 -15.85 -3.51
N ALA A 3 -15.11 -16.35 -3.01
CA ALA A 3 -15.60 -16.04 -1.67
C ALA A 3 -14.60 -16.37 -0.56
N TRP A 4 -13.84 -17.47 -0.68
CA TRP A 4 -12.82 -17.86 0.30
C TRP A 4 -11.60 -16.93 0.33
N ARG A 5 -11.35 -16.17 -0.75
CA ARG A 5 -10.22 -15.23 -0.82
C ARG A 5 -10.51 -13.92 -0.11
N VAL A 6 -11.77 -13.50 -0.09
CA VAL A 6 -12.15 -12.18 0.44
C VAL A 6 -11.72 -11.98 1.89
N PRO A 7 -11.93 -12.94 2.83
CA PRO A 7 -11.45 -12.79 4.20
C PRO A 7 -9.91 -12.72 4.28
N LEU A 8 -9.21 -13.54 3.49
CA LEU A 8 -7.75 -13.56 3.45
C LEU A 8 -7.18 -12.24 2.92
N GLU A 9 -7.76 -11.68 1.86
CA GLU A 9 -7.35 -10.37 1.34
C GLU A 9 -7.63 -9.25 2.35
N GLY A 10 -8.78 -9.30 3.03
CA GLY A 10 -9.12 -8.35 4.10
C GLY A 10 -8.10 -8.38 5.24
N TYR A 11 -7.68 -9.57 5.66
CA TYR A 11 -6.64 -9.73 6.68
C TYR A 11 -5.31 -9.09 6.25
N LEU A 12 -4.88 -9.35 5.00
CA LEU A 12 -3.65 -8.73 4.48
C LEU A 12 -3.76 -7.21 4.47
N ASP A 13 -4.88 -6.65 4.03
CA ASP A 13 -5.09 -5.20 3.97
C ASP A 13 -5.09 -4.56 5.37
N GLU A 14 -5.66 -5.24 6.38
CA GLU A 14 -5.72 -4.76 7.77
C GLU A 14 -4.33 -4.70 8.44
N PHE A 15 -3.51 -5.73 8.24
CA PHE A 15 -2.26 -5.89 8.99
C PHE A 15 -0.99 -5.53 8.21
N CYS A 16 -1.04 -5.36 6.89
CA CYS A 16 0.17 -5.11 6.09
C CYS A 16 0.98 -3.87 6.50
N LEU A 17 0.36 -2.87 7.12
CA LEU A 17 1.04 -1.61 7.48
C LEU A 17 2.17 -1.78 8.51
N VAL A 18 2.18 -2.87 9.30
CA VAL A 18 3.23 -3.12 10.30
C VAL A 18 4.49 -3.74 9.70
N PHE A 19 4.41 -4.22 8.46
CA PHE A 19 5.52 -4.83 7.74
C PHE A 19 6.49 -3.77 7.20
N ASP A 20 7.74 -4.18 7.00
CA ASP A 20 8.77 -3.34 6.39
C ASP A 20 9.70 -4.20 5.53
N LYS A 21 10.56 -3.52 4.77
CA LYS A 21 11.53 -4.14 3.87
C LYS A 21 12.81 -4.61 4.57
N SER A 22 12.85 -4.60 5.90
CA SER A 22 14.02 -5.09 6.62
C SER A 22 14.23 -6.57 6.34
N SER A 23 15.48 -6.99 6.21
CA SER A 23 15.85 -8.41 6.19
C SER A 23 15.55 -9.08 7.53
N GLU A 24 15.62 -8.33 8.63
CA GLU A 24 15.34 -8.82 9.98
C GLU A 24 13.83 -8.89 10.22
N ASN A 25 13.35 -10.05 10.65
CA ASN A 25 11.93 -10.26 10.93
C ASN A 25 11.59 -9.84 12.37
N LYS A 26 10.50 -9.09 12.54
CA LYS A 26 9.95 -8.79 13.86
C LYS A 26 9.22 -10.01 14.40
N LEU A 27 9.33 -10.28 15.70
CA LEU A 27 8.69 -11.43 16.35
C LEU A 27 7.18 -11.51 16.08
N HIS A 28 6.50 -10.36 16.05
CA HIS A 28 5.05 -10.31 15.81
C HIS A 28 4.65 -10.73 14.37
N TYR A 29 5.57 -10.70 13.40
CA TYR A 29 5.25 -11.19 12.04
C TYR A 29 4.90 -12.68 12.04
N THR A 30 5.57 -13.49 12.88
CA THR A 30 5.27 -14.91 13.01
C THR A 30 3.88 -15.15 13.58
N GLN A 31 3.45 -14.30 14.52
CA GLN A 31 2.11 -14.39 15.10
C GLN A 31 1.03 -14.04 14.07
N LEU A 32 1.23 -12.97 13.30
CA LEU A 32 0.32 -12.60 12.21
C LEU A 32 0.25 -13.66 11.10
N HIS A 33 1.37 -14.32 10.80
CA HIS A 33 1.38 -15.43 9.85
C HIS A 33 0.59 -16.63 10.38
N LYS A 34 0.78 -16.97 11.66
CA LYS A 34 0.01 -18.06 12.29
C LYS A 34 -1.50 -17.79 12.25
N GLU A 35 -1.92 -16.59 12.62
CA GLU A 35 -3.34 -16.20 12.57
C GLU A 35 -3.91 -16.25 11.14
N TYR A 36 -3.11 -15.90 10.14
CA TYR A 36 -3.46 -16.02 8.73
C TYR A 36 -3.63 -17.49 8.29
N CYS A 37 -2.71 -18.37 8.68
CA CYS A 37 -2.79 -19.80 8.38
C CYS A 37 -3.99 -20.45 9.08
N ASP A 38 -4.20 -20.16 10.36
CA ASP A 38 -5.34 -20.67 11.14
C ASP A 38 -6.67 -20.23 10.49
N MET A 39 -6.75 -19.01 9.93
CA MET A 39 -7.93 -18.55 9.18
C MET A 39 -8.12 -19.29 7.85
N MET A 40 -7.05 -19.50 7.09
CA MET A 40 -7.08 -20.27 5.85
C MET A 40 -7.53 -21.71 6.09
N GLU A 41 -6.99 -22.38 7.11
CA GLU A 41 -7.38 -23.73 7.52
C GLU A 41 -8.87 -23.78 7.86
N TRP A 42 -9.36 -22.85 8.69
CA TRP A 42 -10.77 -22.77 9.05
C TRP A 42 -11.70 -22.58 7.84
N LEU A 43 -11.29 -21.74 6.87
CA LEU A 43 -12.05 -21.54 5.62
C LEU A 43 -12.11 -22.81 4.77
N MET A 44 -11.00 -23.55 4.70
CA MET A 44 -10.95 -24.84 4.00
C MET A 44 -11.82 -25.88 4.69
N GLU A 45 -11.70 -26.04 6.00
CA GLU A 45 -12.50 -26.97 6.80
C GLU A 45 -13.99 -26.68 6.67
N SER A 46 -14.38 -25.40 6.77
CA SER A 46 -15.77 -24.97 6.58
C SER A 46 -16.27 -25.32 5.18
N SER A 47 -15.47 -25.04 4.14
CA SER A 47 -15.84 -25.34 2.75
C SER A 47 -15.96 -26.85 2.48
N LEU A 48 -15.11 -27.67 3.08
CA LEU A 48 -15.16 -29.13 2.96
C LEU A 48 -16.35 -29.71 3.72
N SER A 49 -16.64 -29.17 4.91
CA SER A 49 -17.80 -29.56 5.70
C SER A 49 -19.13 -29.26 5.00
N GLU A 50 -19.22 -28.16 4.24
CA GLU A 50 -20.43 -27.82 3.47
C GLU A 50 -20.79 -28.86 2.40
N ILE A 51 -19.79 -29.61 1.91
CA ILE A 51 -19.97 -30.68 0.93
C ILE A 51 -19.87 -32.08 1.56
N GLU A 52 -19.91 -32.17 2.89
CA GLU A 52 -19.82 -33.42 3.66
C GLU A 52 -18.54 -34.24 3.37
N VAL A 53 -17.44 -33.56 3.04
CA VAL A 53 -16.13 -34.19 2.81
C VAL A 53 -15.22 -33.93 4.01
N SER A 54 -14.64 -34.98 4.58
CA SER A 54 -13.62 -34.83 5.61
C SER A 54 -12.26 -34.41 5.02
N GLY A 55 -11.40 -33.80 5.83
CA GLY A 55 -10.02 -33.48 5.43
C GLY A 55 -9.23 -34.72 4.98
N GLU A 56 -9.46 -35.87 5.61
CA GLU A 56 -8.81 -37.14 5.24
C GLU A 56 -9.25 -37.63 3.85
N GLU A 57 -10.55 -37.56 3.55
CA GLU A 57 -11.09 -37.90 2.24
C GLU A 57 -10.58 -36.95 1.17
N PHE A 58 -10.54 -35.64 1.47
CA PHE A 58 -9.97 -34.65 0.56
C PHE A 58 -8.52 -34.97 0.19
N VAL A 59 -7.68 -35.27 1.18
CA VAL A 59 -6.28 -35.66 0.95
C VAL A 59 -6.18 -36.97 0.16
N SER A 60 -7.06 -37.94 0.42
CA SER A 60 -7.13 -39.20 -0.34
C SER A 60 -7.46 -38.95 -1.83
N VAL A 61 -8.44 -38.08 -2.10
CA VAL A 61 -8.80 -37.65 -3.46
C VAL A 61 -7.62 -36.95 -4.15
N LEU A 62 -6.90 -36.07 -3.47
CA LEU A 62 -5.72 -35.41 -4.04
C LEU A 62 -4.62 -36.40 -4.41
N LYS A 63 -4.34 -37.40 -3.56
CA LYS A 63 -3.33 -38.44 -3.84
C LYS A 63 -3.65 -39.24 -5.10
N THR A 64 -4.91 -39.58 -5.33
CA THR A 64 -5.35 -40.33 -6.52
C THR A 64 -5.44 -39.46 -7.78
N ALA A 65 -5.51 -38.13 -7.63
CA ALA A 65 -5.68 -37.17 -8.72
C ALA A 65 -4.36 -36.68 -9.35
N LYS A 66 -3.21 -37.11 -8.86
CA LYS A 66 -1.89 -36.48 -9.12
C LYS A 66 -1.40 -36.54 -10.58
N GLU A 67 -1.96 -37.42 -11.40
CA GLU A 67 -1.51 -37.66 -12.79
C GLU A 67 -2.53 -37.21 -13.85
N ASP A 68 -3.66 -36.63 -13.45
CA ASP A 68 -4.71 -36.22 -14.40
C ASP A 68 -4.49 -34.78 -14.89
N GLN A 69 -4.07 -34.64 -16.15
CA GLN A 69 -3.87 -33.36 -16.82
C GLN A 69 -5.12 -32.47 -16.84
N LYS A 70 -6.32 -33.07 -16.73
CA LYS A 70 -7.60 -32.33 -16.66
C LYS A 70 -7.78 -31.60 -15.33
N LYS A 71 -6.97 -31.91 -14.31
CA LYS A 71 -7.03 -31.32 -12.97
C LYS A 71 -5.96 -30.25 -12.73
N LYS A 72 -5.34 -29.71 -13.79
CA LYS A 72 -4.29 -28.69 -13.70
C LYS A 72 -4.70 -27.46 -12.88
N ASP A 73 -5.94 -26.99 -13.04
CA ASP A 73 -6.40 -25.79 -12.31
C ASP A 73 -6.68 -26.07 -10.83
N MET A 74 -7.09 -27.31 -10.48
CA MET A 74 -7.15 -27.76 -9.09
C MET A 74 -5.77 -27.75 -8.47
N TRP A 75 -4.76 -28.32 -9.14
CA TRP A 75 -3.38 -28.34 -8.64
C TRP A 75 -2.79 -26.94 -8.46
N LYS A 76 -3.07 -25.99 -9.36
CA LYS A 76 -2.67 -24.59 -9.15
C LYS A 76 -3.27 -23.99 -7.88
N ALA A 77 -4.54 -24.30 -7.58
CA ALA A 77 -5.18 -23.80 -6.36
C ALA A 77 -4.56 -24.44 -5.11
N ILE A 78 -4.22 -25.73 -5.15
CA ILE A 78 -3.49 -26.42 -4.07
C ILE A 78 -2.09 -25.82 -3.89
N ASP A 79 -1.33 -25.63 -4.97
CA ASP A 79 -0.01 -25.01 -4.92
C ASP A 79 -0.07 -23.61 -4.32
N GLU A 80 -1.12 -22.85 -4.63
CA GLU A 80 -1.33 -21.53 -4.07
C GLU A 80 -1.64 -21.56 -2.57
N ILE A 81 -2.46 -22.51 -2.12
CA ILE A 81 -2.74 -22.73 -0.68
C ILE A 81 -1.46 -23.12 0.05
N LEU A 82 -0.65 -24.01 -0.53
CA LEU A 82 0.64 -24.40 0.06
C LEU A 82 1.60 -23.20 0.14
N LEU A 83 1.60 -22.36 -0.89
CA LEU A 83 2.41 -21.15 -0.91
C LEU A 83 1.94 -20.11 0.12
N MET A 84 0.65 -20.10 0.46
CA MET A 84 0.09 -19.21 1.47
C MET A 84 0.59 -19.50 2.89
N ASP A 85 1.00 -20.75 3.17
CA ASP A 85 1.62 -21.18 4.44
C ASP A 85 3.15 -20.93 4.48
N GLU A 86 3.75 -20.49 3.37
CA GLU A 86 5.16 -20.15 3.33
C GLU A 86 5.38 -18.72 3.84
N PHE A 87 6.06 -18.59 5.00
CA PHE A 87 6.28 -17.29 5.65
C PHE A 87 6.93 -16.25 4.72
N GLU A 88 7.88 -16.66 3.86
CA GLU A 88 8.55 -15.75 2.93
C GLU A 88 7.57 -15.19 1.90
N TRP A 89 6.66 -16.04 1.39
CA TRP A 89 5.60 -15.59 0.51
C TRP A 89 4.64 -14.64 1.22
N PHE A 90 4.26 -14.97 2.46
CA PHE A 90 3.37 -14.16 3.27
C PHE A 90 3.97 -12.77 3.53
N LYS A 91 5.22 -12.70 4.01
CA LYS A 91 5.93 -11.43 4.24
C LYS A 91 6.02 -10.60 2.96
N LYS A 92 6.41 -11.22 1.86
CA LYS A 92 6.49 -10.54 0.55
C LYS A 92 5.14 -9.97 0.15
N THR A 93 4.07 -10.74 0.32
CA THR A 93 2.70 -10.33 -0.01
C THR A 93 2.24 -9.17 0.89
N MET A 94 2.53 -9.21 2.19
CA MET A 94 2.26 -8.10 3.11
C MET A 94 2.95 -6.81 2.67
N ILE A 95 4.24 -6.86 2.34
CA ILE A 95 4.98 -5.68 1.86
C ILE A 95 4.39 -5.15 0.55
N GLN A 96 4.04 -6.03 -0.40
CA GLN A 96 3.42 -5.61 -1.65
C GLN A 96 2.05 -4.95 -1.43
N ARG A 97 1.24 -5.48 -0.52
CA ARG A 97 -0.06 -4.91 -0.14
C ARG A 97 0.11 -3.54 0.52
N GLN A 98 1.06 -3.41 1.43
CA GLN A 98 1.42 -2.14 2.06
C GLN A 98 1.83 -1.08 1.02
N GLU A 99 2.71 -1.43 0.08
CA GLU A 99 3.14 -0.52 -0.99
C GLU A 99 1.97 -0.05 -1.85
N LYS A 100 1.07 -0.98 -2.20
CA LYS A 100 -0.14 -0.67 -2.97
C LYS A 100 -1.03 0.32 -2.22
N LEU A 101 -1.38 0.04 -0.96
CA LEU A 101 -2.24 0.92 -0.15
C LEU A 101 -1.62 2.30 0.07
N LEU A 102 -0.33 2.38 0.35
CA LEU A 102 0.38 3.65 0.50
C LEU A 102 0.41 4.44 -0.82
N SER A 103 0.63 3.77 -1.95
CA SER A 103 0.60 4.40 -3.28
C SER A 103 -0.78 4.97 -3.60
N GLU A 104 -1.85 4.20 -3.34
CA GLU A 104 -3.23 4.63 -3.54
C GLU A 104 -3.61 5.83 -2.65
N ALA A 105 -3.23 5.78 -1.36
CA ALA A 105 -3.43 6.90 -0.43
C ALA A 105 -2.71 8.17 -0.89
N ASN A 106 -1.45 8.06 -1.31
CA ASN A 106 -0.68 9.19 -1.84
C ASN A 106 -1.31 9.79 -3.10
N LEU A 107 -1.83 8.95 -4.00
CA LEU A 107 -2.53 9.40 -5.20
C LEU A 107 -3.81 10.17 -4.85
N LEU A 108 -4.58 9.72 -3.86
CA LEU A 108 -5.79 10.40 -3.39
C LEU A 108 -5.46 11.77 -2.77
N LEU A 109 -4.42 11.84 -1.93
CA LEU A 109 -3.95 13.10 -1.35
C LEU A 109 -3.54 14.11 -2.45
N LEU A 110 -2.82 13.64 -3.47
CA LEU A 110 -2.39 14.49 -4.58
C LEU A 110 -3.57 14.97 -5.45
N LYS A 111 -4.59 14.14 -5.66
CA LYS A 111 -5.83 14.54 -6.33
C LYS A 111 -6.58 15.61 -5.54
N ARG A 112 -6.59 15.49 -4.20
CA ARG A 112 -7.22 16.47 -3.28
C ARG A 112 -6.49 17.81 -3.26
N THR A 113 -5.16 17.81 -3.22
CA THR A 113 -4.37 19.05 -3.20
C THR A 113 -4.47 19.80 -4.53
N ARG A 114 -4.44 19.10 -5.68
CA ARG A 114 -4.63 19.72 -7.01
C ARG A 114 -6.01 20.38 -7.19
N SER A 115 -7.05 19.84 -6.54
CA SER A 115 -8.41 20.41 -6.60
C SER A 115 -8.63 21.58 -5.62
N SER A 116 -7.67 21.87 -4.74
CA SER A 116 -7.81 22.86 -3.65
C SER A 116 -6.92 24.10 -3.79
N THR A 117 -6.14 24.26 -4.87
CA THR A 117 -5.35 25.48 -5.12
C THR A 117 -6.23 26.64 -5.60
N PRO A 118 -6.35 27.77 -4.86
CA PRO A 118 -6.98 28.97 -5.37
C PRO A 118 -6.12 29.55 -6.50
N ARG A 119 -6.71 29.72 -7.68
CA ARG A 119 -6.09 30.43 -8.81
C ARG A 119 -5.94 31.91 -8.45
N ILE A 120 -4.78 32.32 -7.93
CA ILE A 120 -4.42 33.74 -7.91
C ILE A 120 -4.18 34.14 -9.37
N GLN A 121 -5.13 34.85 -9.96
CA GLN A 121 -4.91 35.48 -11.26
C GLN A 121 -3.93 36.65 -11.06
N PRO A 122 -2.88 36.77 -11.90
CA PRO A 122 -2.04 37.95 -11.89
C PRO A 122 -2.92 39.16 -12.21
N LYS A 123 -2.93 40.17 -11.34
CA LYS A 123 -3.52 41.47 -11.66
C LYS A 123 -2.62 42.13 -12.69
N ASP A 124 -3.13 42.29 -13.90
CA ASP A 124 -2.56 43.18 -14.91
C ASP A 124 -2.61 44.60 -14.35
N ASN A 125 -1.46 45.10 -13.88
CA ASN A 125 -1.28 46.50 -13.56
C ASN A 125 -0.82 47.22 -14.83
N THR A 126 -1.78 47.57 -15.69
CA THR A 126 -1.61 48.68 -16.63
C THR A 126 -2.32 49.90 -16.05
N ASN A 127 -1.54 50.87 -15.56
CA ASN A 127 -1.85 52.29 -15.73
C ASN A 127 -0.61 53.15 -15.47
N THR A 128 -0.10 53.70 -16.57
CA THR A 128 0.82 54.83 -16.63
C THR A 128 0.00 56.12 -16.65
N SER A 129 0.26 57.04 -15.72
CA SER A 129 0.31 58.51 -15.87
C SER A 129 0.44 59.10 -14.46
N GLU A 130 1.65 59.55 -14.10
CA GLU A 130 2.08 60.96 -14.16
C GLU A 130 1.30 61.87 -13.19
N ASP A 131 1.94 62.25 -12.09
CA ASP A 131 1.87 63.63 -11.64
C ASP A 131 3.18 64.05 -10.95
N LYS A 132 3.65 65.22 -11.36
CA LYS A 132 4.96 65.81 -11.07
C LYS A 132 4.93 66.69 -9.83
N ASN A 133 6.13 66.85 -9.26
CA ASN A 133 6.62 67.96 -8.45
C ASN A 133 6.17 68.04 -6.97
N ASN A 134 7.14 67.85 -6.07
CA ASN A 134 7.66 69.02 -5.38
C ASN A 134 9.16 68.87 -5.02
N THR A 135 9.86 69.99 -5.14
CA THR A 135 11.31 70.21 -5.02
C THR A 135 11.61 70.76 -3.64
N GLU A 136 12.70 70.34 -2.96
CA GLU A 136 13.78 71.24 -2.52
C GLU A 136 14.92 70.58 -1.72
N ALA A 137 16.14 70.98 -2.11
CA ALA A 137 17.37 71.27 -1.33
C ALA A 137 17.91 70.20 -0.35
N ALA A 138 19.01 69.50 -0.68
CA ALA A 138 20.42 69.93 -0.64
C ALA A 138 21.12 69.65 0.70
N ALA A 139 22.10 68.73 0.69
CA ALA A 139 23.47 68.96 1.17
C ALA A 139 24.28 67.64 1.18
N ALA A 140 25.51 67.76 0.71
CA ALA A 140 26.54 66.75 0.57
C ALA A 140 27.07 66.19 1.91
N ALA A 141 27.60 64.96 1.91
CA ALA A 141 29.02 64.66 2.21
C ALA A 141 29.33 63.16 2.47
N ALA A 142 30.30 62.65 1.71
CA ALA A 142 31.43 61.79 2.10
C ALA A 142 31.23 60.42 2.82
N ALA A 143 31.47 59.36 2.02
CA ALA A 143 32.48 58.29 2.19
C ALA A 143 32.43 57.27 3.37
N PRO A 144 33.03 56.06 3.19
CA PRO A 144 32.65 54.83 3.89
C PRO A 144 33.59 54.44 5.04
N THR A 145 33.14 53.60 5.98
CA THR A 145 34.04 52.93 6.93
C THR A 145 33.61 51.49 7.24
N ARG A 146 34.34 50.57 6.61
CA ARG A 146 35.08 49.40 7.16
C ARG A 146 34.38 48.42 8.12
N VAL A 147 34.38 47.17 7.64
CA VAL A 147 34.43 45.85 8.31
C VAL A 147 35.21 45.84 9.64
N VAL A 148 34.76 45.07 10.65
CA VAL A 148 35.45 43.92 11.31
C VAL A 148 34.55 43.42 12.46
N PHE A 149 34.19 42.12 12.45
CA PHE A 149 34.50 41.12 13.48
C PHE A 149 34.37 39.73 12.87
#